data_AF-A0A317IFY7-F1
#
_entry.id   AF-A0A317IFY7-F1
#
_cell.length_a   1.000
_cell.length_b   1.000
_cell.length_c   1.000
_cell.angle_alpha   90.00
_cell.angle_beta   90.00
_cell.angle_gamma   90.00
#
_symmetry.space_group_name_H-M   'P 1'
#
loop_
_entity.id
_entity.type
_entity.pdbx_description
1 polymer ?
#
loop_
_entity_poly.entity_id
_entity_poly.type
_entity_poly.pdbx_seq_one_letter_code
_entity_poly.pdbx_strand_id
1 'polypeptide(L)'
;MFDTGNLYFNIFIHISAYLPIVPFLIIMIRQSYVQVHMNYLMILSLVTFMYNILLNFIPFYSEPFHLLRNVLGVTELVFILLIIQTHFNSNWGRTMLIILLLFVPIMSISFMLINTPNQLNTTLLTVDSLIIFVVGILFLYHLLGSYHKNITSYNLFWITAGICLYFGCYLVLNMGRKFIFNYDDKDYKVMWMVMYVANFIKYAFFIIAAILSRPGLIPQLAVEDPIDDTPMPEDLPLEEPKKSNHLISPMPGYYSNY
;
A
#
# COMPACT_ATOMS: atom_id res chain seq x y z
N MET A 1 -6.99 -26.21 -7.69
CA MET A 1 -8.02 -25.49 -6.90
C MET A 1 -8.47 -26.42 -5.78
N PHE A 2 -8.67 -25.92 -4.56
CA PHE A 2 -9.08 -26.77 -3.42
C PHE A 2 -10.38 -27.48 -3.74
N ASP A 3 -10.40 -28.81 -3.82
CA ASP A 3 -11.67 -29.52 -3.87
C ASP A 3 -12.24 -29.55 -2.45
N THR A 4 -13.06 -28.57 -2.13
CA THR A 4 -13.68 -28.47 -0.80
C THR A 4 -14.84 -29.44 -0.60
N GLY A 5 -15.25 -30.18 -1.64
CA GLY A 5 -16.50 -30.96 -1.64
C GLY A 5 -17.76 -30.08 -1.60
N ASN A 6 -17.60 -28.75 -1.52
CA ASN A 6 -18.68 -27.77 -1.52
C ASN A 6 -18.60 -26.92 -2.78
N LEU A 7 -19.53 -27.18 -3.72
CA LEU A 7 -19.62 -26.49 -5.00
C LEU A 7 -19.66 -24.96 -4.83
N TYR A 8 -20.43 -24.45 -3.86
CA TYR A 8 -20.59 -23.02 -3.63
C TYR A 8 -19.26 -22.36 -3.24
N PHE A 9 -18.47 -23.05 -2.42
CA PHE A 9 -17.19 -22.51 -1.98
C PHE A 9 -16.15 -22.52 -3.11
N ASN A 10 -16.16 -23.57 -3.95
CA ASN A 10 -15.33 -23.61 -5.14
C ASN A 10 -15.67 -22.45 -6.10
N ILE A 11 -16.96 -22.18 -6.31
CA ILE A 11 -17.42 -21.02 -7.10
C ILE A 11 -16.93 -19.71 -6.47
N PHE A 12 -17.05 -19.57 -5.15
CA PHE A 12 -16.58 -18.39 -4.42
C PHE A 12 -15.07 -18.15 -4.60
N ILE A 13 -14.24 -19.19 -4.46
CA ILE A 13 -12.79 -19.07 -4.70
C ILE A 13 -12.53 -18.59 -6.12
N HIS A 14 -13.21 -19.16 -7.12
CA HIS A 14 -13.06 -18.71 -8.50
C HIS A 14 -13.43 -17.25 -8.67
N ILE A 15 -14.57 -16.79 -8.15
CA ILE A 15 -14.98 -15.37 -8.21
C ILE A 15 -13.91 -14.49 -7.53
N SER A 16 -13.39 -14.91 -6.37
CA SER A 16 -12.38 -14.15 -5.63
C SER A 16 -11.07 -13.97 -6.42
N ALA A 17 -10.74 -14.90 -7.32
CA ALA A 17 -9.54 -14.83 -8.15
C ALA A 17 -9.62 -13.69 -9.20
N TYR A 18 -10.83 -13.38 -9.69
CA TYR A 18 -11.07 -12.29 -10.66
C TYR A 18 -11.26 -10.94 -9.99
N LEU A 19 -11.63 -10.89 -8.71
CA LEU A 19 -11.92 -9.66 -7.97
C LEU A 19 -10.85 -8.55 -8.07
N PRO A 20 -9.53 -8.84 -8.12
CA PRO A 20 -8.51 -7.79 -8.28
C PRO A 20 -8.63 -6.99 -9.58
N ILE A 21 -9.31 -7.49 -10.63
CA ILE A 21 -9.49 -6.72 -11.87
C ILE A 21 -10.40 -5.50 -11.68
N VAL A 22 -11.33 -5.56 -10.70
CA VAL A 22 -12.32 -4.52 -10.48
C VAL A 22 -11.69 -3.19 -10.06
N PRO A 23 -10.85 -3.10 -9.01
CA PRO A 23 -10.18 -1.84 -8.68
C PRO A 23 -9.29 -1.33 -9.82
N PHE A 24 -8.62 -2.22 -10.57
CA PHE A 24 -7.87 -1.83 -11.78
C PHE A 24 -8.76 -1.11 -12.80
N LEU A 25 -9.90 -1.69 -13.17
CA LEU A 25 -10.83 -1.10 -14.13
C LEU A 25 -11.42 0.23 -13.63
N ILE A 26 -11.77 0.31 -12.34
CA ILE A 26 -12.30 1.55 -11.75
C ILE A 26 -11.27 2.68 -11.80
N ILE A 27 -10.00 2.41 -11.43
CA ILE A 27 -8.93 3.40 -11.45
C ILE A 27 -8.66 3.90 -12.87
N MET A 28 -8.67 2.99 -13.86
CA MET A 28 -8.54 3.31 -15.28
C MET A 28 -9.69 4.20 -15.80
N ILE A 29 -10.94 3.78 -15.59
CA ILE A 29 -12.14 4.50 -16.07
C ILE A 29 -12.23 5.90 -15.43
N ARG A 30 -11.89 6.01 -14.15
CA ARG A 30 -11.92 7.29 -13.42
C ARG A 30 -10.67 8.14 -13.59
N GLN A 31 -9.70 7.67 -14.37
CA GLN A 31 -8.41 8.34 -14.58
C GLN A 31 -7.70 8.72 -13.27
N SER A 32 -7.92 7.92 -12.21
CA SER A 32 -7.36 8.20 -10.89
C SER A 32 -5.89 7.78 -10.77
N TYR A 33 -5.34 7.14 -11.81
CA TYR A 33 -3.93 6.74 -11.92
C TYR A 33 -2.95 7.93 -11.90
N VAL A 34 -3.43 9.17 -12.04
CA VAL A 34 -2.62 10.40 -11.86
C VAL A 34 -2.15 10.53 -10.40
N GLN A 35 -2.92 10.00 -9.43
CA GLN A 35 -2.48 9.93 -8.04
C GLN A 35 -1.49 8.76 -7.90
N VAL A 36 -0.28 9.04 -7.40
CA VAL A 36 0.83 8.07 -7.35
C VAL A 36 0.46 6.78 -6.62
N HIS A 37 -0.22 6.87 -5.47
CA HIS A 37 -0.66 5.70 -4.71
C HIS A 37 -1.75 4.88 -5.43
N MET A 38 -2.63 5.54 -6.19
CA MET A 38 -3.62 4.85 -7.01
C MET A 38 -2.97 4.14 -8.20
N ASN A 39 -1.90 4.70 -8.76
CA ASN A 39 -1.11 4.02 -9.78
C ASN A 39 -0.50 2.72 -9.21
N TYR A 40 0.12 2.76 -8.03
CA TYR A 40 0.63 1.55 -7.39
C TYR A 40 -0.46 0.54 -7.05
N LEU A 41 -1.63 0.98 -6.57
CA LEU A 41 -2.78 0.10 -6.32
C LEU A 41 -3.28 -0.56 -7.61
N MET A 42 -3.31 0.19 -8.72
CA MET A 42 -3.70 -0.31 -10.04
C MET A 42 -2.74 -1.40 -10.51
N ILE A 43 -1.42 -1.16 -10.41
CA ILE A 43 -0.39 -2.15 -10.78
C ILE A 43 -0.49 -3.39 -9.87
N LEU A 44 -0.60 -3.21 -8.56
CA LEU A 44 -0.77 -4.31 -7.60
C LEU A 44 -1.99 -5.17 -7.93
N SER A 45 -3.11 -4.53 -8.27
CA SER A 45 -4.36 -5.18 -8.63
C SER A 45 -4.22 -6.00 -9.92
N LEU A 46 -3.59 -5.42 -10.95
CA LEU A 46 -3.33 -6.10 -12.23
C LEU A 46 -2.37 -7.28 -12.06
N VAL A 47 -1.27 -7.08 -11.34
CA VAL A 47 -0.28 -8.14 -11.06
C VAL A 47 -0.96 -9.28 -10.31
N THR A 48 -1.70 -8.98 -9.24
CA THR A 48 -2.38 -10.05 -8.47
C THR A 48 -3.40 -10.80 -9.31
N PHE A 49 -4.13 -10.10 -10.19
CA PHE A 49 -5.04 -10.74 -11.13
C PHE A 49 -4.32 -11.71 -12.08
N MET A 50 -3.21 -11.28 -12.69
CA MET A 50 -2.40 -12.13 -13.57
C MET A 50 -1.86 -13.37 -12.84
N TYR A 51 -1.35 -13.19 -11.61
CA TYR A 51 -0.89 -14.30 -10.78
C TYR A 51 -2.03 -15.26 -10.43
N ASN A 52 -3.20 -14.76 -10.04
CA ASN A 52 -4.34 -15.61 -9.71
C ASN A 52 -4.84 -16.42 -10.92
N ILE A 53 -4.85 -15.84 -12.12
CA ILE A 53 -5.13 -16.58 -13.35
C ILE A 53 -4.09 -17.68 -13.57
N LEU A 54 -2.80 -17.35 -13.47
CA LEU A 54 -1.72 -18.29 -13.71
C LEU A 54 -1.75 -19.46 -12.73
N LEU A 55 -2.02 -19.18 -11.44
CA LEU A 55 -2.14 -20.19 -10.39
C LEU A 55 -3.35 -21.12 -10.58
N ASN A 56 -4.36 -20.77 -11.39
CA ASN A 56 -5.47 -21.67 -11.69
C ASN A 56 -5.04 -22.83 -12.62
N PHE A 57 -4.02 -22.63 -13.45
CA PHE A 57 -3.52 -23.66 -14.38
C PHE A 57 -2.43 -24.55 -13.77
N ILE A 58 -1.88 -24.16 -12.62
CA ILE A 58 -0.80 -24.87 -11.95
C ILE A 58 -1.40 -25.79 -10.86
N PRO A 59 -0.98 -27.07 -10.78
CA PRO A 59 -1.42 -27.97 -9.71
C PRO A 59 -1.09 -27.39 -8.32
N PHE A 60 -2.07 -27.47 -7.42
CA PHE A 60 -1.95 -26.96 -6.06
C PHE A 60 -0.86 -27.74 -5.30
N TYR A 61 -0.02 -27.07 -4.51
CA TYR A 61 1.16 -27.63 -3.83
C TYR A 61 2.30 -28.15 -4.75
N SER A 62 2.30 -27.80 -6.03
CA SER A 62 3.48 -28.06 -6.87
C SER A 62 4.59 -27.03 -6.61
N GLU A 63 5.83 -27.39 -6.92
CA GLU A 63 6.98 -26.48 -6.83
C GLU A 63 6.76 -25.12 -7.52
N PRO A 64 6.27 -25.05 -8.78
CA PRO A 64 5.98 -23.76 -9.43
C PRO A 64 4.90 -22.97 -8.72
N PHE A 65 3.90 -23.64 -8.11
CA PHE A 65 2.88 -22.96 -7.30
C PHE A 65 3.51 -22.23 -6.11
N HIS A 66 4.43 -22.90 -5.40
CA HIS A 66 5.13 -22.33 -4.24
C HIS A 66 6.00 -21.15 -4.62
N LEU A 67 6.80 -21.29 -5.69
CA LEU A 67 7.62 -20.20 -6.22
C LEU A 67 6.76 -18.97 -6.53
N LEU A 68 5.72 -19.12 -7.36
CA LEU A 68 4.85 -18.01 -7.77
C LEU A 68 4.17 -17.36 -6.57
N ARG A 69 3.73 -18.14 -5.57
CA ARG A 69 3.08 -17.59 -4.38
C ARG A 69 4.04 -16.77 -3.53
N ASN A 70 5.27 -17.23 -3.36
CA ASN A 70 6.30 -16.50 -2.62
C ASN A 70 6.65 -15.19 -3.36
N VAL A 71 6.84 -15.24 -4.69
CA VAL A 71 7.11 -14.03 -5.50
C VAL A 71 5.94 -13.04 -5.43
N LEU A 72 4.70 -13.53 -5.48
CA LEU A 72 3.52 -12.68 -5.30
C LEU A 72 3.54 -12.02 -3.91
N GLY A 73 3.85 -12.74 -2.84
CA GLY A 73 3.93 -12.18 -1.49
C GLY A 73 4.94 -11.04 -1.37
N VAL A 74 6.16 -11.23 -1.89
CA VAL A 74 7.19 -10.18 -1.93
C VAL A 74 6.74 -8.99 -2.79
N THR A 75 6.09 -9.27 -3.92
CA THR A 75 5.58 -8.23 -4.82
C THR A 75 4.46 -7.41 -4.15
N GLU A 76 3.52 -8.06 -3.46
CA GLU A 76 2.47 -7.39 -2.68
C GLU A 76 3.11 -6.49 -1.61
N LEU A 77 4.13 -6.99 -0.89
CA LEU A 77 4.86 -6.22 0.11
C LEU A 77 5.45 -4.94 -0.48
N VAL A 78 6.18 -5.05 -1.59
CA VAL A 78 6.83 -3.90 -2.25
C VAL A 78 5.81 -2.84 -2.64
N PHE A 79 4.72 -3.23 -3.31
CA PHE A 79 3.70 -2.26 -3.73
C PHE A 79 2.96 -1.64 -2.55
N ILE A 80 2.71 -2.39 -1.47
CA ILE A 80 2.08 -1.85 -0.27
C ILE A 80 2.99 -0.81 0.41
N LEU A 81 4.29 -1.10 0.55
CA LEU A 81 5.25 -0.14 1.09
C LEU A 81 5.33 1.11 0.21
N LEU A 82 5.34 0.96 -1.12
CA LEU A 82 5.31 2.09 -2.05
C LEU A 82 4.05 2.94 -1.89
N ILE A 83 2.86 2.32 -1.78
CA ILE A 83 1.59 3.01 -1.52
C ILE A 83 1.70 3.87 -0.25
N ILE A 84 2.18 3.27 0.85
CA ILE A 84 2.30 3.96 2.15
C ILE A 84 3.34 5.08 2.08
N GLN A 85 4.46 4.86 1.38
CA GLN A 85 5.55 5.83 1.25
C GLN A 85 5.11 7.15 0.62
N THR A 86 4.14 7.13 -0.30
CA THR A 86 3.66 8.35 -0.98
C THR A 86 3.12 9.43 -0.04
N HIS A 87 2.75 9.08 1.20
CA HIS A 87 2.08 9.98 2.12
C HIS A 87 2.93 10.36 3.36
N PHE A 88 4.08 9.72 3.57
CA PHE A 88 4.97 10.06 4.69
C PHE A 88 5.84 11.28 4.36
N ASN A 89 5.43 12.45 4.87
CA ASN A 89 6.23 13.69 4.76
C ASN A 89 7.35 13.80 5.80
N SER A 90 7.34 13.00 6.87
CA SER A 90 8.42 12.99 7.85
C SER A 90 9.69 12.37 7.26
N ASN A 91 10.82 13.07 7.34
CA ASN A 91 12.12 12.58 6.87
C ASN A 91 12.46 11.21 7.46
N TRP A 92 12.16 11.00 8.76
CA TRP A 92 12.43 9.72 9.42
C TRP A 92 11.54 8.60 8.89
N GLY A 93 10.23 8.84 8.78
CA GLY A 93 9.29 7.84 8.26
C GLY A 93 9.59 7.45 6.80
N ARG A 94 9.91 8.45 5.96
CA ARG A 94 10.34 8.21 4.57
C ARG A 94 11.64 7.41 4.50
N THR A 95 12.63 7.73 5.34
CA THR A 95 13.91 7.01 5.37
C THR A 95 13.71 5.56 5.80
N MET A 96 12.93 5.32 6.85
CA MET A 96 12.60 3.98 7.32
C MET A 96 11.88 3.15 6.25
N LEU A 97 10.92 3.74 5.53
CA LEU A 97 10.23 3.06 4.43
C LEU A 97 11.16 2.74 3.26
N ILE A 98 12.09 3.64 2.91
CA ILE A 98 13.11 3.36 1.87
C ILE A 98 14.01 2.21 2.31
N ILE A 99 14.47 2.21 3.56
CA ILE A 99 15.28 1.12 4.10
C ILE A 99 14.50 -0.21 4.03
N LEU A 100 13.23 -0.23 4.45
CA LEU A 100 12.39 -1.42 4.35
C LEU A 100 12.18 -1.86 2.90
N LEU A 101 11.96 -0.92 1.98
CA LEU A 101 11.75 -1.20 0.56
C LEU A 101 12.98 -1.83 -0.11
N LEU A 102 14.19 -1.49 0.34
CA LEU A 102 15.42 -2.11 -0.15
C LEU A 102 15.72 -3.42 0.58
N PHE A 103 15.64 -3.40 1.91
CA PHE A 103 16.09 -4.49 2.76
C PHE A 103 15.17 -5.72 2.67
N VAL A 104 13.86 -5.52 2.77
CA VAL A 104 12.91 -6.64 2.87
C VAL A 104 12.87 -7.48 1.59
N PRO A 105 12.79 -6.92 0.37
CA PRO A 105 12.81 -7.73 -0.84
C PRO A 105 14.15 -8.45 -1.04
N ILE A 106 15.28 -7.79 -0.75
CA ILE A 106 16.61 -8.40 -0.86
C ILE A 106 16.74 -9.59 0.10
N MET A 107 16.32 -9.42 1.35
CA MET A 107 16.33 -10.49 2.34
C MET A 107 15.38 -11.63 1.94
N SER A 108 14.21 -11.29 1.43
CA SER A 108 13.23 -12.28 0.97
C SER A 108 13.75 -13.13 -0.18
N ILE A 109 14.34 -12.49 -1.19
CA ILE A 109 14.95 -13.18 -2.33
C ILE A 109 16.13 -14.04 -1.87
N SER A 110 17.01 -13.48 -1.03
CA SER A 110 18.16 -14.22 -0.47
C SER A 110 17.72 -15.45 0.32
N PHE A 111 16.67 -15.30 1.14
CA PHE A 111 16.11 -16.39 1.93
C PHE A 111 15.46 -17.47 1.06
N MET A 112 14.78 -17.10 -0.03
CA MET A 112 14.26 -18.05 -1.02
C MET A 112 15.37 -18.82 -1.73
N LEU A 113 16.50 -18.17 -2.02
CA LEU A 113 17.67 -18.83 -2.63
C LEU A 113 18.34 -19.83 -1.69
N ILE A 114 18.36 -19.54 -0.38
CA ILE A 114 18.98 -20.41 0.64
C ILE A 114 18.11 -21.63 0.99
N ASN A 115 16.79 -21.44 1.20
CA ASN A 115 15.91 -22.47 1.77
C ASN A 115 15.18 -23.34 0.73
N THR A 116 15.69 -23.40 -0.50
CA THR A 116 15.06 -24.02 -1.67
C THR A 116 13.82 -23.26 -2.14
N PRO A 117 13.82 -22.74 -3.40
CA PRO A 117 12.72 -21.92 -3.91
C PRO A 117 11.38 -22.69 -4.09
N ASN A 118 11.44 -24.03 -4.01
CA ASN A 118 10.35 -24.94 -4.37
C ASN A 118 9.41 -25.27 -3.21
N GLN A 119 9.68 -24.80 -1.98
CA GLN A 119 8.81 -25.01 -0.83
C GLN A 119 8.03 -23.74 -0.47
N LEU A 120 6.79 -23.90 0.02
CA LEU A 120 6.03 -22.77 0.56
C LEU A 120 6.76 -22.24 1.78
N ASN A 121 7.31 -21.04 1.68
CA ASN A 121 8.11 -20.50 2.77
C ASN A 121 7.21 -19.73 3.74
N THR A 122 6.52 -20.47 4.60
CA THR A 122 5.56 -19.92 5.55
C THR A 122 6.22 -18.95 6.54
N THR A 123 7.48 -19.19 6.91
CA THR A 123 8.28 -18.28 7.75
C THR A 123 8.47 -16.93 7.07
N LEU A 124 8.89 -16.94 5.80
CA LEU A 124 9.07 -15.71 5.02
C LEU A 124 7.77 -14.92 4.93
N LEU A 125 6.69 -15.58 4.50
CA LEU A 125 5.36 -14.98 4.41
C LEU A 125 4.88 -14.40 5.75
N THR A 126 5.24 -15.03 6.87
CA THR A 126 4.90 -14.55 8.22
C THR A 126 5.66 -13.30 8.58
N VAL A 127 6.96 -13.24 8.30
CA VAL A 127 7.78 -12.05 8.54
C VAL A 127 7.30 -10.90 7.66
N ASP A 128 7.07 -11.13 6.38
CA ASP A 128 6.54 -10.13 5.45
C ASP A 128 5.19 -9.59 5.90
N SER A 129 4.28 -10.50 6.29
CA SER A 129 2.96 -10.14 6.81
C SER A 129 3.07 -9.32 8.10
N LEU A 130 4.01 -9.66 8.99
CA LEU A 130 4.23 -8.92 10.24
C LEU A 130 4.71 -7.50 9.97
N ILE A 131 5.67 -7.34 9.07
CA ILE A 131 6.20 -6.02 8.68
C ILE A 131 5.07 -5.17 8.09
N ILE A 132 4.31 -5.70 7.12
CA ILE A 132 3.20 -4.98 6.50
C ILE A 132 2.13 -4.62 7.53
N PHE A 133 1.79 -5.55 8.42
CA PHE A 133 0.77 -5.32 9.44
C PHE A 133 1.17 -4.20 10.41
N VAL A 134 2.41 -4.22 10.92
CA VAL A 134 2.93 -3.18 11.82
C VAL A 134 2.99 -1.83 11.11
N VAL A 135 3.55 -1.77 9.90
CA VAL A 135 3.63 -0.52 9.12
C VAL A 135 2.21 -0.01 8.80
N GLY A 136 1.29 -0.89 8.45
CA GLY A 136 -0.10 -0.54 8.20
C GLY A 136 -0.83 0.01 9.43
N ILE A 137 -0.63 -0.57 10.62
CA ILE A 137 -1.19 -0.04 11.87
C ILE A 137 -0.61 1.34 12.18
N LEU A 138 0.71 1.51 12.09
CA LEU A 138 1.35 2.80 12.33
C LEU A 138 0.84 3.86 11.36
N PHE A 139 0.63 3.49 10.10
CA PHE A 139 0.09 4.39 9.10
C PHE A 139 -1.39 4.71 9.32
N LEU A 140 -2.22 3.74 9.70
CA LEU A 140 -3.61 4.01 10.11
C LEU A 140 -3.65 4.94 11.32
N TYR A 141 -2.84 4.70 12.34
CA TYR A 141 -2.74 5.58 13.50
C TYR A 141 -2.36 7.01 13.09
N HIS A 142 -1.39 7.16 12.18
CA HIS A 142 -1.03 8.44 11.62
C HIS A 142 -2.19 9.12 10.86
N LEU A 143 -2.92 8.38 10.01
CA LEU A 143 -4.09 8.90 9.30
C LEU A 143 -5.21 9.33 10.26
N LEU A 144 -5.44 8.57 11.34
CA LEU A 144 -6.40 8.92 12.38
C LEU A 144 -6.03 10.24 13.04
N GLY A 145 -4.76 10.46 13.39
CA GLY A 145 -4.27 11.71 13.97
C GLY A 145 -4.39 12.92 13.02
N SER A 146 -4.18 12.71 11.72
CA SER A 146 -4.15 13.80 10.74
C SER A 146 -5.55 14.18 10.21
N TYR A 147 -6.52 13.25 10.16
CA TYR A 147 -7.79 13.43 9.43
C TYR A 147 -9.05 13.07 10.25
N HIS A 148 -9.05 13.38 11.56
CA HIS A 148 -10.09 13.01 12.53
C HIS A 148 -11.56 13.12 12.10
N LYS A 149 -11.95 14.11 11.29
CA LYS A 149 -13.37 14.36 10.96
C LYS A 149 -13.87 13.68 9.68
N ASN A 150 -12.99 13.27 8.76
CA ASN A 150 -13.39 12.75 7.44
C ASN A 150 -12.49 11.60 6.94
N ILE A 151 -11.93 10.81 7.86
CA ILE A 151 -10.98 9.74 7.50
C ILE A 151 -11.57 8.70 6.54
N THR A 152 -12.87 8.40 6.65
CA THR A 152 -13.58 7.46 5.78
C THR A 152 -13.76 7.97 4.35
N SER A 153 -13.56 9.27 4.10
CA SER A 153 -13.52 9.82 2.74
C SER A 153 -12.14 9.69 2.09
N TYR A 154 -11.12 9.30 2.86
CA TYR A 154 -9.76 9.19 2.37
C TYR A 154 -9.51 7.80 1.78
N ASN A 155 -9.07 7.74 0.53
CA ASN A 155 -8.87 6.49 -0.19
C ASN A 155 -7.77 5.60 0.45
N LEU A 156 -6.69 6.20 0.94
CA LEU A 156 -5.61 5.48 1.64
C LEU A 156 -6.09 4.79 2.92
N PHE A 157 -7.08 5.34 3.64
CA PHE A 157 -7.64 4.68 4.81
C PHE A 157 -8.23 3.31 4.45
N TRP A 158 -9.04 3.23 3.39
CA TRP A 158 -9.63 1.97 2.95
C TRP A 158 -8.58 0.98 2.46
N ILE A 159 -7.56 1.44 1.71
CA ILE A 159 -6.45 0.59 1.25
C ILE A 159 -5.74 -0.03 2.46
N THR A 160 -5.32 0.79 3.43
CA THR A 160 -4.56 0.30 4.57
C THR A 160 -5.42 -0.54 5.52
N ALA A 161 -6.70 -0.21 5.71
CA ALA A 161 -7.61 -1.03 6.51
C ALA A 161 -7.79 -2.44 5.90
N GLY A 162 -7.96 -2.54 4.58
CA GLY A 162 -8.03 -3.83 3.89
C GLY A 162 -6.75 -4.65 4.02
N ILE A 163 -5.59 -3.99 3.90
CA ILE A 163 -4.26 -4.60 4.10
C ILE A 163 -4.12 -5.12 5.53
N CYS A 164 -4.37 -4.28 6.53
CA CYS A 164 -4.27 -4.66 7.95
C CYS A 164 -5.21 -5.82 8.28
N LEU A 165 -6.44 -5.83 7.75
CA LEU A 165 -7.37 -6.92 7.96
C LEU A 165 -6.84 -8.24 7.36
N TYR A 166 -6.37 -8.21 6.12
CA TYR A 166 -5.86 -9.41 5.45
C TYR A 166 -4.60 -9.97 6.11
N PHE A 167 -3.58 -9.14 6.32
CA PHE A 167 -2.32 -9.57 6.93
C PHE A 167 -2.47 -9.86 8.43
N GLY A 168 -3.34 -9.12 9.13
CA GLY A 168 -3.69 -9.42 10.51
C GLY A 168 -4.39 -10.78 10.64
N CYS A 169 -5.34 -11.07 9.75
CA CYS A 169 -5.98 -12.39 9.69
C CYS A 169 -4.97 -13.50 9.42
N TYR A 170 -4.05 -13.29 8.47
CA TYR A 170 -2.96 -14.24 8.21
C TYR A 170 -2.10 -14.51 9.45
N LEU A 171 -1.68 -13.46 10.16
CA LEU A 171 -0.85 -13.58 11.36
C LEU A 171 -1.59 -14.32 12.49
N VAL A 172 -2.84 -13.95 12.75
CA VAL A 172 -3.67 -14.61 13.78
C VAL A 172 -3.84 -16.09 13.45
N LEU A 173 -4.13 -16.43 12.19
CA LEU A 173 -4.30 -17.81 11.77
C LEU A 173 -2.98 -18.59 11.81
N ASN A 174 -1.87 -18.01 11.33
CA ASN A 174 -0.61 -18.74 11.20
C ASN A 174 0.15 -18.85 12.54
N MET A 175 0.22 -17.77 13.33
CA MET A 175 0.84 -17.79 14.66
C MET A 175 -0.07 -18.41 15.71
N GLY A 176 -1.39 -18.14 15.65
CA GLY A 176 -2.37 -18.66 16.58
C GLY A 176 -2.75 -20.12 16.35
N ARG A 177 -2.34 -20.73 15.23
CA ARG A 177 -2.70 -22.12 14.88
C ARG A 177 -2.41 -23.13 15.99
N LYS A 178 -1.18 -23.11 16.51
CA LYS A 178 -0.71 -24.05 17.54
C LYS A 178 -1.17 -23.67 18.94
N PHE A 179 -1.30 -22.36 19.22
CA PHE A 179 -1.58 -21.86 20.57
C PHE A 179 -3.06 -21.66 20.88
N ILE A 180 -3.85 -21.24 19.90
CA ILE A 180 -5.25 -20.81 20.08
C ILE A 180 -6.21 -21.86 19.54
N PHE A 181 -5.92 -22.42 18.36
CA PHE A 181 -6.86 -23.24 17.63
C PHE A 181 -6.59 -24.75 17.71
N ASN A 182 -5.44 -25.15 18.26
CA ASN A 182 -5.00 -26.55 18.37
C ASN A 182 -5.15 -27.33 17.05
N TYR A 183 -4.96 -26.66 15.91
CA TYR A 183 -5.06 -27.30 14.60
C TYR A 183 -3.78 -28.11 14.33
N ASP A 184 -3.97 -29.36 13.95
CA ASP A 184 -2.89 -30.20 13.43
C ASP A 184 -2.31 -29.58 12.14
N ASP A 185 -1.02 -29.85 11.87
CA ASP A 185 -0.32 -29.40 10.67
C ASP A 185 -0.97 -29.85 9.34
N LYS A 186 -2.06 -30.64 9.38
CA LYS A 186 -2.75 -31.19 8.20
C LYS A 186 -3.99 -30.38 7.76
N ASP A 187 -4.52 -29.48 8.59
CA ASP A 187 -5.76 -28.73 8.32
C ASP A 187 -5.57 -27.35 7.66
N TYR A 188 -4.57 -27.22 6.78
CA TYR A 188 -4.32 -25.98 6.03
C TYR A 188 -5.52 -25.51 5.19
N LYS A 189 -6.40 -26.42 4.80
CA LYS A 189 -7.55 -26.13 3.92
C LYS A 189 -8.51 -25.11 4.53
N VAL A 190 -8.82 -25.23 5.82
CA VAL A 190 -9.72 -24.30 6.52
C VAL A 190 -9.06 -22.93 6.66
N MET A 191 -7.77 -22.89 6.99
CA MET A 191 -6.99 -21.65 7.04
C MET A 191 -7.02 -20.92 5.69
N TRP A 192 -6.71 -21.63 4.60
CA TRP A 192 -6.75 -21.05 3.25
C TRP A 192 -8.15 -20.57 2.88
N MET A 193 -9.20 -21.28 3.31
CA MET A 193 -10.57 -20.86 3.11
C MET A 193 -10.88 -19.52 3.78
N VAL A 194 -10.48 -19.33 5.04
CA VAL A 194 -10.63 -18.05 5.73
C VAL A 194 -9.78 -16.96 5.06
N MET A 195 -8.58 -17.30 4.60
CA MET A 195 -7.73 -16.36 3.85
C MET A 195 -8.36 -15.91 2.52
N TYR A 196 -9.10 -16.75 1.81
CA TYR A 196 -9.85 -16.33 0.62
C TYR A 196 -10.96 -15.34 0.97
N VAL A 197 -11.67 -15.53 2.08
CA VAL A 197 -12.69 -14.58 2.56
C VAL A 197 -12.02 -13.26 2.95
N ALA A 198 -10.92 -13.28 3.71
CA ALA A 198 -10.16 -12.09 4.06
C ALA A 198 -9.64 -11.36 2.82
N ASN A 199 -9.20 -12.10 1.79
CA ASN A 199 -8.76 -11.54 0.52
C ASN A 199 -9.91 -10.89 -0.25
N PHE A 200 -11.09 -11.52 -0.26
CA PHE A 200 -12.29 -10.94 -0.85
C PHE A 200 -12.63 -9.59 -0.18
N ILE A 201 -12.61 -9.55 1.15
CA ILE A 201 -12.82 -8.33 1.92
C ILE A 201 -11.75 -7.29 1.56
N LYS A 202 -10.46 -7.64 1.54
CA LYS A 202 -9.36 -6.74 1.13
C LYS A 202 -9.66 -6.03 -0.20
N TYR A 203 -10.10 -6.77 -1.21
CA TYR A 203 -10.42 -6.16 -2.51
C TYR A 203 -11.72 -5.35 -2.50
N ALA A 204 -12.70 -5.69 -1.67
CA ALA A 204 -13.86 -4.81 -1.44
C ALA A 204 -13.42 -3.45 -0.89
N PHE A 205 -12.48 -3.42 0.06
CA PHE A 205 -11.85 -2.19 0.55
C PHE A 205 -11.11 -1.44 -0.58
N PHE A 206 -10.37 -2.13 -1.44
CA PHE A 206 -9.69 -1.51 -2.59
C PHE A 206 -10.66 -0.92 -3.62
N ILE A 207 -11.79 -1.59 -3.86
CA ILE A 207 -12.87 -1.08 -4.72
C ILE A 207 -13.45 0.20 -4.12
N ILE A 208 -13.74 0.24 -2.82
CA ILE A 208 -14.21 1.46 -2.14
C ILE A 208 -13.17 2.58 -2.29
N ALA A 209 -11.89 2.29 -2.08
CA ALA A 209 -10.81 3.27 -2.25
C ALA A 209 -10.75 3.84 -3.67
N ALA A 210 -10.89 2.99 -4.69
CA ALA A 210 -10.92 3.38 -6.10
C ALA A 210 -12.20 4.15 -6.48
N ILE A 211 -13.33 3.89 -5.82
CA ILE A 211 -14.57 4.69 -6.01
C ILE A 211 -14.45 6.05 -5.32
N LEU A 212 -13.71 6.15 -4.22
CA LEU A 212 -13.51 7.41 -3.52
C LEU A 212 -12.39 8.27 -4.14
N SER A 213 -11.54 7.71 -5.00
CA SER A 213 -10.51 8.49 -5.69
C SER A 213 -11.16 9.48 -6.67
N ARG A 214 -10.97 10.77 -6.41
CA ARG A 214 -11.38 11.81 -7.35
C ARG A 214 -10.42 11.80 -8.55
N PRO A 215 -10.91 11.97 -9.79
CA PRO A 215 -10.02 12.20 -10.92
C PRO A 215 -9.10 13.35 -10.55
N GLY A 216 -7.80 13.20 -10.79
CA GLY A 216 -6.94 14.38 -10.80
C GLY A 216 -7.54 15.32 -11.82
N LEU A 217 -7.98 16.51 -11.41
CA LEU A 217 -8.06 17.61 -12.36
C LEU A 217 -6.69 17.59 -13.03
N ILE A 218 -6.65 17.26 -14.33
CA ILE A 218 -5.51 17.56 -15.18
C ILE A 218 -5.11 18.96 -14.75
N PRO A 219 -3.86 19.22 -14.34
CA PRO A 219 -3.40 20.59 -14.20
C PRO A 219 -3.69 21.21 -15.56
N GLN A 220 -4.85 21.87 -15.67
CA GLN A 220 -5.19 22.64 -16.84
C GLN A 220 -3.99 23.51 -16.99
N LEU A 221 -3.38 23.38 -18.16
CA LEU A 221 -2.21 24.10 -18.60
C LEU A 221 -2.03 25.30 -17.69
N ALA A 222 -0.89 25.37 -17.01
CA ALA A 222 -0.25 26.66 -16.89
C ALA A 222 -0.21 27.17 -18.35
N VAL A 223 -1.29 27.85 -18.73
CA VAL A 223 -1.31 28.87 -19.74
C VAL A 223 -0.22 29.74 -19.18
N GLU A 224 1.00 29.55 -19.70
CA GLU A 224 2.02 30.56 -19.63
C GLU A 224 1.24 31.83 -19.96
N ASP A 225 1.10 32.69 -18.96
CA ASP A 225 0.52 34.01 -19.17
C ASP A 225 1.17 34.50 -20.46
N PRO A 226 0.37 34.88 -21.49
CA PRO A 226 0.94 35.33 -22.74
C PRO A 226 1.99 36.35 -22.38
N ILE A 227 3.24 36.10 -22.81
CA ILE A 227 4.37 37.01 -22.61
C ILE A 227 3.84 38.40 -22.97
N ASP A 228 3.63 39.20 -21.93
CA ASP A 228 3.15 40.55 -22.09
C ASP A 228 4.34 41.30 -22.64
N ASP A 229 4.44 41.35 -23.97
CA ASP A 229 5.39 42.17 -24.74
C ASP A 229 5.04 43.67 -24.57
N THR A 230 4.69 44.11 -23.36
CA THR A 230 4.64 45.52 -23.02
C THR A 230 6.08 46.04 -22.98
N PRO A 231 6.47 46.97 -23.86
CA PRO A 231 7.80 47.56 -23.81
C PRO A 231 7.99 48.22 -22.44
N MET A 232 9.10 47.89 -21.77
CA MET A 232 9.48 48.53 -20.52
C MET A 232 9.48 50.05 -20.71
N PRO A 233 8.83 50.82 -19.82
CA PRO A 233 9.06 52.25 -19.78
C PRO A 233 10.52 52.49 -19.37
N GLU A 234 11.31 53.00 -20.31
CA GLU A 234 12.56 53.70 -20.01
C GLU A 234 12.24 54.87 -19.05
N ASP A 235 13.16 55.11 -18.13
CA ASP A 235 13.18 56.23 -17.18
C ASP A 235 12.34 56.08 -15.90
N LEU A 236 12.81 55.20 -15.01
CA LEU A 236 12.62 55.41 -13.57
C LEU A 236 13.89 56.05 -12.97
N PRO A 237 13.80 57.24 -12.36
CA PRO A 237 14.93 57.87 -11.69
C PRO A 237 15.34 57.07 -10.46
N LEU A 238 16.65 56.85 -10.32
CA LEU A 238 17.29 56.22 -9.17
C LEU A 238 16.92 56.97 -7.87
N GLU A 239 16.02 56.40 -7.07
CA GLU A 239 15.83 56.84 -5.69
C GLU A 239 17.04 56.43 -4.84
N GLU A 240 17.66 57.42 -4.19
CA GLU A 240 18.76 57.23 -3.28
C GLU A 240 18.39 56.34 -2.08
N PRO A 241 19.32 55.49 -1.59
CA PRO A 241 19.08 54.65 -0.43
C PRO A 241 18.95 55.50 0.85
N LYS A 242 17.74 55.60 1.37
CA LYS A 242 17.49 56.08 2.74
C LYS A 242 18.20 55.16 3.74
N LYS A 243 19.23 55.69 4.40
CA LYS A 243 19.85 55.10 5.61
C LYS A 243 18.78 54.96 6.69
N SER A 244 18.24 53.76 6.88
CA SER A 244 17.44 53.42 8.05
C SER A 244 18.39 53.04 9.19
N ASN A 245 18.64 53.99 10.09
CA ASN A 245 19.14 53.71 11.42
C ASN A 245 18.00 53.08 12.23
N HIS A 246 17.97 51.75 12.37
CA HIS A 246 17.12 51.11 13.37
C HIS A 246 17.97 50.58 14.52
N LEU A 247 17.71 51.21 15.66
CA LEU A 247 18.24 50.92 16.98
C LEU A 247 17.99 49.46 17.37
N ILE A 248 19.01 48.91 18.01
CA ILE A 248 19.00 47.69 18.79
C ILE A 248 17.97 47.82 19.91
N SER A 249 16.91 47.02 19.86
CA SER A 249 16.06 46.72 21.03
C SER A 249 16.60 45.48 21.72
N PRO A 250 16.88 45.51 23.04
CA PRO A 250 17.28 44.30 23.78
C PRO A 250 16.09 43.36 23.94
N MET A 251 16.33 42.06 23.71
CA MET A 251 15.35 41.00 24.01
C MET A 251 15.09 40.90 25.52
N PRO A 252 13.84 40.81 25.98
CA PRO A 252 13.53 40.32 27.31
C PRO A 252 13.63 38.78 27.32
N GLY A 253 14.45 38.25 28.22
CA GLY A 253 14.59 36.82 28.46
C GLY A 253 13.29 36.20 28.95
N TYR A 254 12.88 35.11 28.32
CA TYR A 254 11.84 34.24 28.85
C TYR A 254 12.48 33.04 29.56
N TYR A 255 12.13 32.96 30.83
CA TYR A 255 12.43 31.89 31.75
C TYR A 255 11.75 30.57 31.35
N SER A 256 12.52 29.50 31.51
CA SER A 256 12.09 28.13 31.80
C SER A 256 10.93 28.08 32.80
N ASN A 257 9.93 27.23 32.55
CA ASN A 257 9.38 26.31 33.57
C ASN A 257 8.42 25.28 32.95
N TYR A 258 8.71 24.01 33.28
CA TYR A 258 7.97 22.75 33.10
C TYR A 258 8.00 22.06 31.74
#